data_AF-A0A7L1U077-F1
#
_entry.id   AF-A0A7L1U077-F1
#
_cell.length_a   1.000
_cell.length_b   1.000
_cell.length_c   1.000
_cell.angle_alpha   90.00
_cell.angle_beta   90.00
_cell.angle_gamma   90.00
#
_symmetry.space_group_name_H-M   'P 1'
#
loop_
_entity.id
_entity.type
_entity.pdbx_description
1 polymer ?
#
loop_
_entity_poly.entity_id
_entity_poly.type
_entity_poly.pdbx_seq_one_letter_code
_entity_poly.pdbx_strand_id
1 'polypeptide(L)' 'LVELHNFVPTSSTAQKVANWGHLNRKVLSKLNLRVPEEMIQQLVQSRPGMAEQLLQLLRDKIEERQRQRPRKGGAGQVRG' A
#
# COMPACT_ATOMS: atom_id res chain seq x y z
N LEU A 1 8.70 -5.75 -6.21
CA LEU A 1 9.28 -5.80 -4.86
C LEU A 1 9.42 -4.37 -4.34
N VAL A 2 9.11 -4.14 -3.06
CA VAL A 2 9.25 -2.82 -2.42
C VAL A 2 10.69 -2.70 -1.95
N GLU A 3 11.46 -1.79 -2.53
CA GLU A 3 12.86 -1.59 -2.16
C GLU A 3 12.97 -0.69 -0.94
N LEU A 4 13.12 -1.32 0.23
CA LEU A 4 13.19 -0.67 1.53
C LEU A 4 14.40 0.27 1.69
N HIS A 5 15.45 0.12 0.89
CA HIS A 5 16.61 1.01 0.88
C HIS A 5 16.27 2.46 0.50
N ASN A 6 15.08 2.71 -0.08
CA ASN A 6 14.63 4.05 -0.45
C ASN A 6 14.01 4.84 0.72
N PHE A 7 13.80 4.20 1.88
CA PHE A 7 13.18 4.84 3.04
C PHE A 7 14.24 5.03 4.12
N VAL A 8 14.91 6.18 4.07
CA VAL A 8 15.88 6.54 5.10
C VAL A 8 15.13 6.76 6.43
N PRO A 9 15.47 6.04 7.51
CA PRO A 9 14.89 6.29 8.82
C PRO A 9 15.28 7.71 9.25
N THR A 10 14.27 8.55 9.45
CA THR A 10 14.45 9.98 9.69
C THR A 10 13.48 10.45 10.78
N SER A 11 13.96 11.30 11.69
CA SER A 11 13.15 11.96 12.70
C SER A 11 12.42 13.18 12.14
N SER A 12 12.83 13.69 10.98
CA SER A 12 12.27 14.90 10.37
C SER A 12 10.90 14.65 9.74
N THR A 13 9.90 15.45 10.14
CA THR A 13 8.55 15.46 9.58
C THR A 13 8.56 15.66 8.07
N ALA A 14 9.33 16.61 7.55
CA ALA A 14 9.42 16.88 6.10
C ALA A 14 9.95 15.67 5.32
N GLN A 15 10.96 15.00 5.89
CA GLN A 15 11.55 13.81 5.28
C GLN A 15 10.60 12.59 5.36
N LYS A 16 9.84 12.45 6.46
CA LYS A 16 8.77 11.46 6.56
C LYS A 16 7.69 11.70 5.49
N VAL A 17 7.27 12.94 5.24
CA VAL A 17 6.31 13.27 4.17
C VAL A 17 6.85 12.87 2.80
N ALA A 18 8.10 13.20 2.49
CA ALA A 18 8.75 12.81 1.24
C ALA A 18 8.81 11.28 1.08
N ASN A 19 9.19 10.56 2.14
CA ASN A 19 9.21 9.10 2.18
C ASN A 19 7.81 8.52 1.89
N TRP A 20 6.76 9.03 2.55
CA TRP A 20 5.39 8.61 2.28
C TRP A 20 4.94 8.92 0.85
N GLY A 21 5.34 10.06 0.28
CA GLY A 21 5.09 10.39 -1.12
C GLY A 21 5.73 9.38 -2.08
N HIS A 22 6.97 8.96 -1.80
CA HIS A 22 7.65 7.92 -2.57
C HIS A 22 6.94 6.56 -2.45
N LEU A 23 6.49 6.19 -1.25
CA LEU A 23 5.73 4.96 -1.02
C LEU A 23 4.40 4.98 -1.79
N ASN A 24 3.70 6.11 -1.77
CA ASN A 24 2.45 6.30 -2.49
C ASN A 24 2.62 6.08 -4.01
N ARG A 25 3.66 6.67 -4.61
CA ARG A 25 3.94 6.53 -6.05
C ARG A 25 4.47 5.14 -6.43
N LYS A 26 5.39 4.55 -5.66
CA LYS A 26 6.04 3.27 -6.02
C LYS A 26 5.22 2.03 -5.64
N VAL A 27 4.48 2.08 -4.54
CA VAL A 27 3.80 0.92 -3.95
C VAL A 27 2.29 1.06 -4.08
N LEU A 28 1.71 2.14 -3.55
CA LEU A 28 0.25 2.30 -3.53
C LEU A 28 -0.32 2.49 -4.94
N SER A 29 0.39 3.17 -5.84
CA SER A 29 0.01 3.26 -7.25
C SER A 29 -0.09 1.90 -7.94
N LYS A 30 0.69 0.89 -7.52
CA LYS A 30 0.58 -0.49 -8.08
C LYS A 30 -0.68 -1.19 -7.60
N LEU A 31 -1.18 -0.80 -6.43
CA LEU A 31 -2.45 -1.25 -5.86
C LEU A 31 -3.64 -0.40 -6.33
N ASN A 32 -3.42 0.56 -7.25
CA ASN A 32 -4.43 1.52 -7.68
C ASN A 32 -5.01 2.35 -6.52
N LEU A 33 -4.21 2.53 -5.46
CA LEU A 33 -4.57 3.25 -4.25
C LEU A 33 -3.82 4.59 -4.27
N ARG A 34 -4.55 5.69 -4.14
CA ARG A 34 -3.97 7.05 -4.07
C ARG A 34 -4.26 7.63 -2.70
N VAL A 35 -3.22 7.85 -1.93
CA VAL A 35 -3.32 8.53 -0.63
C VAL A 35 -3.14 10.03 -0.84
N PRO A 36 -4.07 10.89 -0.39
CA PRO A 36 -3.93 12.33 -0.50
C PRO A 36 -2.84 12.84 0.44
N GLU A 37 -2.26 13.99 0.11
CA GLU A 37 -1.18 14.60 0.89
C GLU A 37 -1.61 14.93 2.32
N GLU A 38 -2.87 15.35 2.52
CA GLU A 38 -3.44 15.57 3.85
C GLU A 38 -3.36 14.30 4.71
N MET A 39 -3.73 13.15 4.16
CA MET A 39 -3.65 11.88 4.88
C MET A 39 -2.19 11.51 5.22
N ILE A 40 -1.25 11.80 4.32
CA ILE A 40 0.19 11.64 4.58
C ILE A 40 0.63 12.54 5.74
N GLN A 41 0.22 13.80 5.76
CA GLN A 41 0.56 14.71 6.87
C GLN A 41 0.00 14.20 8.20
N GLN A 42 -1.23 13.71 8.22
CA GLN A 42 -1.83 13.14 9.43
C GLN A 42 -1.11 11.86 9.90
N LEU A 43 -0.64 11.02 8.97
CA LEU A 43 0.19 9.85 9.27
C LEU A 43 1.54 10.24 9.86
N VAL A 44 2.18 11.27 9.31
CA VAL A 44 3.47 11.77 9.81
C VAL A 44 3.34 12.39 11.21
N GLN A 45 2.19 13.01 11.50
CA GLN A 45 1.84 13.55 12.81
C GLN A 45 1.44 12.46 13.83
N SER A 46 1.48 11.17 13.45
CA SER A 46 1.05 10.05 14.29
C SER A 46 -0.37 10.21 14.82
N ARG A 47 -1.29 10.76 14.00
CA ARG A 47 -2.69 10.92 14.43
C ARG A 47 -3.30 9.54 14.68
N PRO A 48 -3.88 9.30 15.88
CA PRO A 48 -4.50 8.03 16.19
C PRO A 48 -5.63 7.70 15.21
N GLY A 49 -5.70 6.45 14.76
CA GLY A 49 -6.70 5.98 13.81
C GLY A 49 -6.35 6.20 12.32
N MET A 50 -5.35 7.01 11.99
CA MET A 50 -4.99 7.26 10.59
C MET A 50 -4.16 6.14 9.98
N ALA A 51 -3.27 5.53 10.77
CA ALA A 51 -2.49 4.38 10.32
C ALA A 51 -3.41 3.18 10.08
N GLU A 52 -4.37 2.96 10.97
CA GLU A 52 -5.39 1.92 10.91
C GLU A 52 -6.27 2.07 9.67
N GLN A 53 -6.77 3.29 9.41
CA GLN A 53 -7.54 3.58 8.20
C GLN A 53 -6.73 3.29 6.92
N LEU A 54 -5.45 3.65 6.88
CA LEU A 54 -4.60 3.33 5.73
C LEU A 54 -4.45 1.81 5.57
N LEU A 55 -4.21 1.09 6.66
CA LEU A 55 -4.07 -0.36 6.64
C LEU A 55 -5.36 -1.08 6.19
N GLN A 56 -6.52 -0.58 6.60
CA GLN A 56 -7.82 -1.10 6.14
C GLN A 56 -8.00 -0.89 4.64
N LEU A 57 -7.77 0.33 4.13
CA LEU A 57 -7.84 0.63 2.69
C LEU A 57 -6.87 -0.24 1.88
N LEU A 58 -5.65 -0.45 2.40
CA LEU A 58 -4.65 -1.30 1.77
C LEU A 58 -5.12 -2.76 1.71
N ARG A 59 -5.68 -3.28 2.81
CA ARG A 59 -6.22 -4.64 2.88
C ARG A 59 -7.32 -4.85 1.86
N ASP A 60 -8.30 -3.95 1.80
CA ASP A 60 -9.41 -4.05 0.84
C ASP A 60 -8.91 -4.09 -0.60
N LYS A 61 -7.94 -3.23 -0.94
CA LYS A 61 -7.35 -3.22 -2.29
C LYS A 61 -6.55 -4.47 -2.62
N ILE A 62 -5.84 -5.04 -1.64
CA ILE A 62 -5.13 -6.30 -1.84
C ILE A 62 -6.13 -7.45 -2.02
N GLU A 63 -7.18 -7.52 -1.20
CA GLU A 63 -8.24 -8.54 -1.32
C GLU A 63 -8.98 -8.44 -2.65
N GLU A 64 -9.30 -7.22 -3.11
CA GLU A 64 -9.91 -6.97 -4.42
C GLU A 64 -9.01 -7.46 -5.56
N ARG A 65 -7.72 -7.14 -5.52
CA ARG A 65 -6.71 -7.63 -6.49
C ARG A 65 -6.53 -9.14 -6.44
N GLN A 66 -6.58 -9.75 -5.27
CA GLN A 66 -6.48 -11.20 -5.08
C GLN A 66 -7.70 -11.92 -5.66
N ARG A 67 -8.91 -11.38 -5.44
CA ARG A 67 -10.16 -11.90 -6.03
C ARG A 67 -10.17 -11.81 -7.56
N GLN A 68 -9.62 -10.73 -8.11
CA GLN A 68 -9.53 -10.52 -9.56
C GLN A 68 -8.42 -11.34 -10.24
N ARG A 69 -7.49 -11.95 -9.50
CA ARG A 69 -6.59 -12.95 -10.07
C ARG A 69 -7.35 -14.28 -10.06
N PRO A 70 -7.94 -14.74 -11.18
CA PRO A 70 -8.38 -16.12 -11.24
C PRO A 70 -7.14 -16.96 -10.93
N ARG A 71 -7.28 -17.92 -10.02
CA ARG A 71 -6.24 -18.92 -9.77
C ARG A 71 -5.86 -19.51 -11.14
N LYS A 72 -4.73 -19.09 -11.70
CA LYS A 72 -4.03 -19.89 -12.71
C LYS A 72 -3.43 -21.08 -11.97
N GLY A 73 -4.31 -22.02 -11.62
CA GLY A 73 -4.01 -23.35 -11.10
C GLY A 73 -4.88 -24.28 -11.93
N GLY A 74 -4.24 -25.06 -12.80
CA GLY A 74 -4.86 -25.77 -13.91
C GLY A 74 -6.02 -26.65 -13.49
N ALA A 75 -7.13 -26.49 -14.19
CA ALA A 75 -8.14 -27.52 -14.33
C ALA A 75 -7.51 -28.68 -15.12
N GLY A 76 -6.87 -29.60 -14.39
CA GLY A 76 -6.54 -30.93 -14.89
C GLY A 76 -7.85 -31.68 -15.06
N GLN A 77 -8.30 -31.74 -16.30
CA GLN A 77 -9.44 -32.46 -16.80
C GLN A 77 -9.39 -33.94 -16.39
N VAL A 78 -10.27 -34.35 -15.47
CA VAL A 78 -10.63 -35.76 -15.26
C VAL A 78 -11.89 -36.05 -16.06
N ARG A 79 -11.70 -36.76 -17.17
CA ARG A 79 -12.70 -37.61 -17.84
C ARG A 79 -11.95 -38.94 -18.04
N GLY A 80 -12.34 -40.04 -17.41
CA GLY A 80 -13.66 -40.65 -17.51
C GLY A 80 -13.56 -41.66 -18.63
#